data_AF-A0A850QKB9-F1
#
_entry.id   AF-A0A850QKB9-F1
#
_cell.length_a   1.000
_cell.length_b   1.000
_cell.length_c   1.000
_cell.angle_alpha   90.00
_cell.angle_beta   90.00
_cell.angle_gamma   90.00
#
_symmetry.space_group_name_H-M   'P 1'
#
loop_
_entity.id
_entity.type
_entity.pdbx_description
1 polymer ?
#
loop_
_entity_poly.entity_id
_entity_poly.type
_entity_poly.pdbx_seq_one_letter_code
_entity_poly.pdbx_strand_id
1 'polypeptide(L)'
;MGSTSRFQLSAIGASERQRNGGYASNFAEFKAKLEGADLGAVQLLKPRGYWGITFYDFCLCASQADLLEQKIHEILFPDKEFLWLDYAYARGLPPENLDQRWRNAKCDVLALWCHIHYDGDVFVTSDKNFHAQTKIDKLQALGSGKILFPKDALALATASLAGSTSG
;
A
#
# COMPACT_ATOMS: atom_id res chain seq x y z
N MET A 1 29.31 5.88 -0.80
CA MET A 1 28.48 4.84 -0.15
C MET A 1 27.55 4.30 -1.20
N GLY A 2 27.69 3.04 -1.61
CA GLY A 2 26.79 2.44 -2.60
C GLY A 2 25.37 2.40 -2.06
N SER A 3 24.42 2.99 -2.77
CA SER A 3 23.00 2.89 -2.41
C SER A 3 22.55 1.46 -2.68
N THR A 4 22.45 0.64 -1.62
CA THR A 4 21.81 -0.68 -1.73
C THR A 4 20.32 -0.45 -1.89
N SER A 5 19.79 -0.67 -3.09
CA SER A 5 18.35 -0.67 -3.35
C SER A 5 17.68 -1.67 -2.42
N ARG A 6 16.86 -1.19 -1.49
CA ARG A 6 16.08 -2.03 -0.58
C ARG A 6 14.69 -2.22 -1.14
N PHE A 7 14.31 -3.47 -1.40
CA PHE A 7 12.96 -3.84 -1.77
C PHE A 7 12.15 -4.08 -0.49
N GLN A 8 11.00 -3.41 -0.38
CA GLN A 8 10.10 -3.47 0.76
C GLN A 8 8.68 -3.70 0.25
N LEU A 9 7.86 -4.38 1.04
CA LEU A 9 6.48 -4.68 0.69
C LEU A 9 5.54 -4.26 1.81
N SER A 10 4.48 -3.52 1.49
CA SER A 10 3.42 -3.23 2.45
C SER A 10 2.68 -4.51 2.83
N ALA A 11 2.58 -4.79 4.13
CA ALA A 11 1.83 -5.96 4.60
C ALA A 11 0.31 -5.88 4.32
N ILE A 12 -0.19 -4.72 3.87
CA ILE A 12 -1.56 -4.56 3.37
C ILE A 12 -1.85 -5.47 2.18
N GLY A 13 -0.85 -5.87 1.40
CA GLY A 13 -1.04 -6.85 0.32
C GLY A 13 -1.63 -8.19 0.81
N ALA A 14 -1.51 -8.51 2.10
CA ALA A 14 -2.15 -9.66 2.71
C ALA A 14 -3.69 -9.52 2.82
N SER A 15 -4.17 -8.28 2.88
CA SER A 15 -5.58 -7.88 3.01
C SER A 15 -6.25 -7.68 1.64
N GLU A 16 -5.49 -7.78 0.56
CA GLU A 16 -5.98 -7.71 -0.81
C GLU A 16 -6.65 -9.02 -1.25
N ARG A 17 -7.63 -8.89 -2.14
CA ARG A 17 -8.30 -10.03 -2.75
C ARG A 17 -7.30 -10.77 -3.64
N GLN A 18 -7.09 -12.03 -3.33
CA GLN A 18 -6.21 -12.93 -4.06
C GLN A 18 -6.82 -13.27 -5.43
N ARG A 19 -6.00 -13.70 -6.40
CA ARG A 19 -6.46 -14.07 -7.75
C ARG A 19 -7.53 -15.19 -7.76
N ASN A 20 -7.57 -16.02 -6.73
CA ASN A 20 -8.59 -17.06 -6.56
C ASN A 20 -9.92 -16.52 -5.97
N GLY A 21 -10.03 -15.21 -5.78
CA GLY A 21 -11.22 -14.54 -5.29
C GLY A 21 -11.35 -14.47 -3.77
N GLY A 22 -10.48 -15.15 -3.00
CA GLY A 22 -10.47 -15.14 -1.53
C GLY A 22 -9.52 -14.12 -0.91
N TYR A 23 -9.50 -14.06 0.43
CA TYR A 23 -8.54 -13.29 1.23
C TYR A 23 -7.62 -14.27 1.98
N ALA A 24 -6.41 -13.85 2.36
CA ALA A 24 -5.59 -14.66 3.24
C ALA A 24 -6.31 -14.81 4.59
N SER A 25 -6.42 -16.04 5.10
CA SER A 25 -7.14 -16.30 6.35
C SER A 25 -6.35 -15.83 7.58
N ASN A 26 -5.02 -15.74 7.44
CA ASN A 26 -4.09 -15.28 8.45
C ASN A 26 -2.80 -14.74 7.81
N PHE A 27 -1.99 -14.03 8.60
CA PHE A 27 -0.72 -13.46 8.12
C PHE A 27 0.34 -14.51 7.76
N ALA A 28 0.29 -15.72 8.35
CA ALA A 28 1.23 -16.79 8.04
C ALA A 28 1.06 -17.31 6.61
N GLU A 29 -0.17 -17.41 6.10
CA GLU A 29 -0.43 -17.75 4.70
C GLU A 29 0.16 -16.72 3.72
N PHE A 30 0.13 -15.44 4.09
CA PHE A 30 0.76 -14.40 3.28
C PHE A 30 2.28 -14.55 3.26
N LYS A 31 2.91 -14.79 4.41
CA LYS A 31 4.36 -15.07 4.47
C LYS A 31 4.75 -16.31 3.68
N ALA A 32 3.99 -17.40 3.78
CA ALA A 32 4.25 -18.62 3.03
C ALA A 32 4.17 -18.39 1.50
N LYS A 33 3.26 -17.52 1.04
CA LYS A 33 3.21 -17.12 -0.38
C LYS A 33 4.45 -16.33 -0.81
N LEU A 34 4.95 -15.44 0.05
CA LEU A 34 6.19 -14.70 -0.23
C LEU A 34 7.38 -15.64 -0.29
N GLU A 35 7.48 -16.59 0.65
CA GLU A 35 8.51 -17.63 0.62
C GLU A 35 8.45 -18.44 -0.67
N GLY A 36 7.26 -18.88 -1.08
CA GLY A 36 7.07 -19.61 -2.34
C GLY A 36 7.38 -18.80 -3.61
N ALA A 37 7.45 -17.47 -3.51
CA ALA A 37 7.82 -16.56 -4.59
C ALA A 37 9.27 -16.09 -4.51
N ASP A 38 10.09 -16.69 -3.63
CA ASP A 38 11.47 -16.27 -3.34
C ASP A 38 11.59 -14.81 -2.81
N LEU A 39 10.51 -14.34 -2.17
CA LEU A 39 10.40 -13.03 -1.53
C LEU A 39 10.39 -13.14 0.00
N GLY A 40 10.73 -14.29 0.57
CA GLY A 40 10.69 -14.51 2.03
C GLY A 40 11.60 -13.56 2.83
N ALA A 41 12.65 -13.05 2.21
CA ALA A 41 13.58 -12.08 2.81
C ALA A 41 13.14 -10.61 2.65
N VAL A 42 12.03 -10.34 1.98
CA VAL A 42 11.55 -8.95 1.78
C VAL A 42 11.15 -8.34 3.12
N GLN A 43 11.56 -7.09 3.34
CA GLN A 43 11.11 -6.36 4.51
C GLN A 43 9.62 -6.04 4.38
N LEU A 44 8.82 -6.52 5.33
CA LEU A 44 7.40 -6.21 5.43
C LEU A 44 7.17 -4.94 6.26
N LEU A 45 6.49 -3.97 5.66
CA LEU A 45 6.13 -2.70 6.29
C LEU A 45 4.82 -2.85 7.06
N LYS A 46 4.79 -2.36 8.31
CA LYS A 46 3.60 -2.44 9.17
C LYS A 46 2.65 -1.28 8.88
N PRO A 47 1.41 -1.54 8.45
CA PRO A 47 0.42 -0.49 8.26
C PRO A 47 -0.17 0.00 9.58
N ARG A 48 -0.92 1.11 9.52
CA ARG A 48 -1.84 1.50 10.60
C ARG A 48 -2.91 0.44 10.80
N GLY A 49 -3.19 0.11 12.06
CA GLY A 49 -4.18 -0.89 12.43
C GLY A 49 -5.62 -0.46 12.15
N TYR A 50 -6.37 -1.32 11.47
CA TYR A 50 -7.80 -1.17 11.19
C TYR A 50 -8.55 -2.49 11.44
N TRP A 51 -9.65 -2.41 12.19
CA TRP A 51 -10.47 -3.59 12.49
C TRP A 51 -11.00 -4.24 11.20
N GLY A 52 -10.78 -5.55 11.07
CA GLY A 52 -11.24 -6.33 9.91
C GLY A 52 -10.46 -6.07 8.62
N ILE A 53 -9.43 -5.22 8.64
CA ILE A 53 -8.53 -4.97 7.50
C ILE A 53 -7.15 -5.54 7.81
N THR A 54 -6.50 -5.08 8.88
CA THR A 54 -5.11 -5.45 9.19
C THR A 54 -5.02 -6.61 10.18
N PHE A 55 -3.91 -7.34 10.15
CA PHE A 55 -3.57 -8.32 11.17
C PHE A 55 -3.02 -7.62 12.43
N TYR A 56 -3.64 -7.86 13.60
CA TYR A 56 -3.32 -7.13 14.84
C TYR A 56 -1.91 -7.36 15.36
N ASP A 57 -1.32 -8.53 15.09
CA ASP A 57 0.06 -8.86 15.42
C ASP A 57 1.07 -8.16 14.49
N PHE A 58 0.60 -7.59 13.38
CA PHE A 58 1.43 -6.94 12.36
C PHE A 58 0.86 -5.59 11.89
N CYS A 59 0.51 -4.71 12.84
CA CYS A 59 0.14 -3.32 12.55
C CYS A 59 0.69 -2.34 13.59
N LEU A 60 0.68 -1.05 13.26
CA LEU A 60 0.98 0.05 14.17
C LEU A 60 -0.30 0.56 14.82
N CYS A 61 -0.21 0.90 16.11
CA CYS A 61 -1.31 1.59 16.78
C CYS A 61 -1.49 2.98 16.15
N ALA A 62 -2.70 3.27 15.69
CA ALA A 62 -3.02 4.55 15.09
C ALA A 62 -2.89 5.67 16.13
N SER A 63 -2.00 6.63 15.90
CA SER A 63 -2.04 7.90 16.63
C SER A 63 -3.01 8.86 15.94
N GLN A 64 -3.75 9.66 16.72
CA GLN A 64 -4.69 10.66 16.17
C GLN A 64 -3.98 11.85 15.50
N ALA A 65 -2.68 12.05 15.74
CA ALA A 65 -1.95 13.22 15.26
C ALA A 65 -1.51 13.10 13.78
N ASP A 66 -1.45 11.89 13.22
CA ASP A 66 -1.03 11.68 11.83
C ASP A 66 -2.23 11.74 10.87
N LEU A 67 -2.32 12.86 10.13
CA LEU A 67 -3.32 13.13 9.09
C LEU A 67 -2.91 12.61 7.70
N LEU A 68 -1.75 11.97 7.55
CA LEU A 68 -1.24 11.51 6.25
C LEU A 68 -2.23 10.57 5.55
N GLU A 69 -2.79 9.61 6.29
CA GLU A 69 -3.77 8.65 5.73
C GLU A 69 -4.99 9.37 5.14
N GLN A 70 -5.52 10.35 5.87
CA GLN A 70 -6.67 11.12 5.42
C GLN A 70 -6.34 11.93 4.16
N LYS A 71 -5.18 12.60 4.12
CA LYS A 71 -4.74 13.36 2.94
C LYS A 71 -4.58 12.46 1.70
N ILE A 72 -4.02 11.27 1.87
CA ILE A 72 -3.91 10.28 0.78
C ILE A 72 -5.31 9.88 0.30
N HIS A 73 -6.23 9.60 1.23
CA HIS A 73 -7.60 9.21 0.92
C HIS A 73 -8.33 10.30 0.13
N GLU A 74 -8.23 11.56 0.54
CA GLU A 74 -8.88 12.70 -0.14
C GLU A 74 -8.38 12.88 -1.58
N ILE A 75 -7.12 12.53 -1.86
CA ILE A 75 -6.57 12.57 -3.24
C ILE A 75 -7.05 11.37 -4.06
N LEU A 76 -6.96 10.16 -3.50
CA LEU A 76 -7.25 8.94 -4.23
C LEU A 76 -8.75 8.71 -4.41
N PHE A 77 -9.56 9.05 -3.41
CA PHE A 77 -10.99 8.72 -3.31
C PHE A 77 -11.81 9.88 -2.72
N PRO A 78 -11.81 11.07 -3.35
CA PRO A 78 -12.50 12.26 -2.82
C PRO A 78 -14.01 12.05 -2.61
N ASP A 79 -14.63 11.19 -3.41
CA ASP A 79 -16.08 10.92 -3.36
C ASP A 79 -16.44 9.69 -2.49
N LYS A 80 -15.50 9.21 -1.67
CA LYS A 80 -15.73 8.12 -0.71
C LYS A 80 -15.49 8.62 0.70
N GLU A 81 -16.34 8.20 1.62
CA GLU A 81 -16.19 8.50 3.03
C GLU A 81 -14.95 7.79 3.59
N PHE A 82 -14.19 8.54 4.39
CA PHE A 82 -12.93 8.06 4.97
C PHE A 82 -13.15 6.96 6.01
N LEU A 83 -14.18 7.11 6.84
CA LEU A 83 -14.55 6.16 7.89
C LEU A 83 -15.53 5.13 7.34
N TRP A 84 -15.37 3.88 7.78
CA TRP A 84 -16.26 2.78 7.38
C TRP A 84 -17.71 3.05 7.76
N LEU A 85 -17.96 3.51 8.99
CA LEU A 85 -19.31 3.74 9.49
C LEU A 85 -20.04 4.80 8.66
N ASP A 86 -19.35 5.87 8.28
CA ASP A 86 -19.90 6.92 7.41
C ASP A 86 -20.21 6.36 6.01
N TYR A 87 -19.28 5.60 5.42
CA TYR A 87 -19.47 4.96 4.12
C TYR A 87 -20.65 3.99 4.11
N ALA A 88 -20.79 3.20 5.17
CA ALA A 88 -21.85 2.21 5.34
C ALA A 88 -23.21 2.90 5.51
N TYR A 89 -23.27 3.92 6.37
CA TYR A 89 -24.48 4.71 6.61
C TYR A 89 -24.96 5.40 5.34
N ALA A 90 -24.07 6.07 4.61
CA ALA A 90 -24.39 6.76 3.36
C ALA A 90 -24.95 5.83 2.27
N ARG A 91 -24.75 4.51 2.38
CA ARG A 91 -25.18 3.50 1.40
C ARG A 91 -26.20 2.50 1.95
N GLY A 92 -26.66 2.66 3.19
CA GLY A 92 -27.59 1.72 3.83
C GLY A 92 -27.01 0.31 3.99
N LEU A 93 -25.69 0.19 4.19
CA LEU A 93 -25.00 -1.09 4.36
C LEU A 93 -24.94 -1.50 5.84
N PRO A 94 -24.96 -2.81 6.13
CA PRO A 94 -24.75 -3.30 7.49
C PRO A 94 -23.34 -2.99 8.00
N PRO A 95 -23.17 -2.36 9.18
CA PRO A 95 -21.86 -1.94 9.70
C PRO A 95 -20.93 -3.11 10.08
N GLU A 96 -21.47 -4.31 10.29
CA GLU A 96 -20.69 -5.49 10.65
C GLU A 96 -19.89 -6.10 9.48
N ASN A 97 -20.28 -5.80 8.23
CA ASN A 97 -19.70 -6.42 7.04
C ASN A 97 -19.05 -5.38 6.14
N LEU A 98 -17.71 -5.29 6.19
CA LEU A 98 -16.94 -4.37 5.36
C LEU A 98 -17.24 -4.60 3.85
N ASP A 99 -17.74 -3.55 3.20
CA ASP A 99 -17.93 -3.54 1.74
C ASP A 99 -16.59 -3.69 1.03
N GLN A 100 -16.60 -4.48 -0.05
CA GLN A 100 -15.39 -4.75 -0.81
C GLN A 100 -14.80 -3.49 -1.45
N ARG A 101 -15.64 -2.55 -1.90
CA ARG A 101 -15.12 -1.33 -2.58
C ARG A 101 -14.47 -0.38 -1.58
N TRP A 102 -15.06 -0.22 -0.39
CA TRP A 102 -14.44 0.56 0.67
C TRP A 102 -13.15 -0.08 1.17
N ARG A 103 -13.17 -1.41 1.38
CA ARG A 103 -11.98 -2.17 1.78
C ARG A 103 -10.83 -1.98 0.80
N ASN A 104 -11.07 -2.14 -0.49
CA ASN A 104 -10.03 -1.96 -1.51
C ASN A 104 -9.46 -0.54 -1.50
N ALA A 105 -10.32 0.48 -1.44
CA ALA A 105 -9.89 1.87 -1.34
C ALA A 105 -9.03 2.12 -0.08
N LYS A 106 -9.42 1.56 1.07
CA LYS A 106 -8.63 1.67 2.29
C LYS A 106 -7.29 0.93 2.19
N CYS A 107 -7.24 -0.23 1.54
CA CYS A 107 -5.98 -0.94 1.27
C CYS A 107 -5.03 -0.09 0.40
N ASP A 108 -5.54 0.52 -0.68
CA ASP A 108 -4.75 1.39 -1.56
C ASP A 108 -4.16 2.58 -0.77
N VAL A 109 -4.97 3.23 0.07
CA VAL A 109 -4.53 4.32 0.96
C VAL A 109 -3.44 3.84 1.91
N LEU A 110 -3.64 2.70 2.59
CA LEU A 110 -2.69 2.18 3.57
C LEU A 110 -1.38 1.68 2.92
N ALA A 111 -1.45 1.18 1.68
CA ALA A 111 -0.26 0.80 0.92
C ALA A 111 0.65 2.00 0.65
N LEU A 112 0.08 3.12 0.19
CA LEU A 112 0.86 4.34 -0.01
C LEU A 112 1.25 5.01 1.31
N TRP A 113 0.40 4.94 2.34
CA TRP A 113 0.75 5.41 3.67
C TRP A 113 2.00 4.70 4.20
N CYS A 114 2.07 3.37 4.09
CA CYS A 114 3.27 2.62 4.46
C CYS A 114 4.50 3.12 3.70
N HIS A 115 4.38 3.25 2.38
CA HIS A 115 5.47 3.73 1.54
C HIS A 115 6.03 5.09 2.01
N ILE A 116 5.15 6.06 2.26
CA ILE A 116 5.55 7.39 2.71
C ILE A 116 6.07 7.37 4.15
N HIS A 117 5.39 6.66 5.06
CA HIS A 117 5.76 6.57 6.47
C HIS A 117 7.14 5.93 6.70
N TYR A 118 7.55 5.02 5.82
CA TYR A 118 8.85 4.35 5.87
C TYR A 118 9.89 4.97 4.92
N ASP A 119 9.66 6.21 4.48
CA ASP A 119 10.60 7.00 3.64
C ASP A 119 10.97 6.29 2.32
N GLY A 120 10.00 5.68 1.65
CA GLY A 120 10.21 5.00 0.37
C GLY A 120 10.46 5.98 -0.80
N ASP A 121 11.46 5.68 -1.64
CA ASP A 121 11.81 6.51 -2.80
C ASP A 121 10.92 6.27 -4.03
N VAL A 122 10.54 5.00 -4.26
CA VAL A 122 9.81 4.55 -5.45
C VAL A 122 8.64 3.65 -5.05
N PHE A 123 7.43 4.16 -5.22
CA PHE A 123 6.21 3.38 -5.04
C PHE A 123 5.85 2.65 -6.34
N VAL A 124 5.81 1.32 -6.29
CA VAL A 124 5.56 0.49 -7.49
C VAL A 124 4.14 -0.05 -7.46
N THR A 125 3.33 0.33 -8.45
CA THR A 125 1.95 -0.18 -8.59
C THR A 125 1.50 -0.18 -10.04
N SER A 126 0.65 -1.16 -10.40
CA SER A 126 -0.04 -1.18 -11.69
C SER A 126 -1.39 -0.47 -11.66
N ASP A 127 -1.87 -0.03 -10.49
CA ASP A 127 -3.16 0.63 -10.38
C ASP A 127 -3.09 2.05 -10.98
N LYS A 128 -3.87 2.24 -12.05
CA LYS A 128 -3.98 3.48 -12.81
C LYS A 128 -4.48 4.64 -11.96
N ASN A 129 -5.15 4.40 -10.82
CA ASN A 129 -5.60 5.46 -9.92
C ASN A 129 -4.43 6.31 -9.41
N PHE A 130 -3.29 5.68 -9.11
CA PHE A 130 -2.07 6.36 -8.66
C PHE A 130 -1.32 7.08 -9.78
N HIS A 131 -1.53 6.65 -11.03
CA HIS A 131 -0.89 7.21 -12.22
C HIS A 131 -1.73 8.30 -12.89
N ALA A 132 -2.90 8.63 -12.35
CA ALA A 132 -3.75 9.67 -12.91
C ALA A 132 -3.05 11.04 -12.81
N GLN A 133 -2.95 11.75 -13.94
CA GLN A 133 -2.28 13.06 -14.01
C GLN A 133 -2.87 14.09 -13.03
N THR A 134 -4.17 13.96 -12.72
CA THR A 134 -4.88 14.81 -11.75
C THR A 134 -4.49 14.55 -10.29
N LYS A 135 -3.78 13.46 -10.01
CA LYS A 135 -3.45 12.98 -8.66
C LYS A 135 -1.95 12.90 -8.40
N ILE A 136 -1.15 12.51 -9.41
CA ILE A 136 0.27 12.18 -9.23
C ILE A 136 1.06 13.30 -8.56
N ASP A 137 0.92 14.55 -9.01
CA ASP A 137 1.64 15.69 -8.42
C ASP A 137 1.25 15.93 -6.95
N LYS A 138 -0.02 15.69 -6.59
CA LYS A 138 -0.51 15.82 -5.21
C LYS A 138 0.04 14.71 -4.32
N LEU A 139 0.12 13.47 -4.83
CA LEU A 139 0.70 12.34 -4.11
C LEU A 139 2.21 12.55 -3.90
N GLN A 140 2.91 13.08 -4.91
CA GLN A 140 4.32 13.44 -4.81
C GLN A 140 4.56 14.53 -3.78
N ALA A 141 3.69 15.53 -3.72
CA ALA A 141 3.76 16.58 -2.70
C ALA A 141 3.54 16.05 -1.26
N LEU A 142 2.89 14.89 -1.10
CA LEU A 142 2.79 14.19 0.20
C LEU A 142 4.01 13.33 0.53
N GLY A 143 4.98 13.20 -0.38
CA GLY A 143 6.20 12.42 -0.16
C GLY A 143 6.19 11.03 -0.80
N SER A 144 5.33 10.74 -1.78
CA SER A 144 5.32 9.43 -2.46
C SER A 144 6.59 9.10 -3.25
N GLY A 145 7.48 10.08 -3.48
CA GLY A 145 8.59 9.92 -4.40
C GLY A 145 8.11 9.59 -5.81
N LYS A 146 8.81 8.71 -6.53
CA LYS A 146 8.38 8.26 -7.86
C LYS A 146 7.27 7.21 -7.74
N ILE A 147 6.19 7.36 -8.49
CA ILE A 147 5.18 6.31 -8.66
C ILE A 147 5.42 5.68 -10.02
N LEU A 148 5.77 4.39 -10.06
CA LEU A 148 6.16 3.70 -11.30
C LEU A 148 5.31 2.47 -11.54
N PHE A 149 5.06 2.16 -12.82
CA PHE A 149 4.60 0.83 -13.19
C PHE A 149 5.71 -0.19 -12.95
N PRO A 150 5.38 -1.48 -12.72
CA PRO A 150 6.38 -2.52 -12.49
C PRO A 150 7.47 -2.60 -13.57
N LYS A 151 7.10 -2.43 -14.85
CA LYS A 151 8.06 -2.43 -15.97
C LYS A 151 9.09 -1.29 -15.88
N ASP A 152 8.67 -0.11 -15.43
CA ASP A 152 9.49 1.09 -15.39
C ASP A 152 10.40 1.05 -14.14
N ALA A 153 9.89 0.51 -13.03
CA ALA A 153 10.66 0.22 -11.83
C ALA A 153 11.77 -0.81 -12.09
N LEU A 154 11.47 -1.86 -12.87
CA LEU A 154 12.47 -2.86 -13.27
C LEU A 154 13.58 -2.24 -14.12
N ALA A 155 13.22 -1.41 -15.11
CA ALA A 155 14.18 -0.69 -15.94
C ALA A 155 15.08 0.22 -15.10
N LEU A 156 14.49 0.96 -14.15
CA LEU A 156 15.23 1.81 -13.21
C LEU A 156 16.23 1.00 -12.37
N ALA A 157 15.77 -0.12 -11.77
CA ALA A 157 16.62 -0.98 -10.95
C ALA A 157 17.79 -1.57 -11.74
N THR A 158 17.54 -1.99 -12.99
CA THR A 158 18.56 -2.56 -13.88
C THR A 158 19.64 -1.53 -14.25
N ALA A 159 19.22 -0.29 -14.55
CA ALA A 159 20.14 0.80 -14.84
C ALA A 159 21.04 1.16 -13.65
N SER A 160 20.48 1.16 -12.43
CA SER A 160 21.25 1.42 -11.20
C SER A 160 22.31 0.35 -10.91
N LEU A 161 22.01 -0.92 -11.21
CA LEU A 161 22.97 -2.02 -11.06
C LEU A 161 24.12 -1.91 -12.07
N ALA A 162 23.82 -1.60 -13.34
CA ALA A 162 24.84 -1.45 -14.38
C ALA A 162 25.78 -0.26 -14.16
N GLY A 163 25.30 0.83 -13.55
CA GLY A 163 26.13 1.99 -13.18
C GLY A 163 27.07 1.74 -12.00
N SER A 164 26.81 0.72 -11.18
CA SER A 164 27.59 0.39 -9.98
C SER A 164 28.79 -0.52 -10.26
N THR A 165 28.87 -1.12 -11.45
CA THR A 165 29.95 -2.04 -11.87
C THR A 165 31.09 -1.36 -12.63
N SER A 166 31.04 -0.03 -12.79
CA SER A 166 31.96 0.74 -13.65
C SER A 166 32.96 1.62 -12.86
N GLY A 167 33.13 1.39 -11.56
CA GLY A 167 33.95 2.23 -10.66
C GLY A 167 34.95 1.44 -9.84
#